data_AF-A0A2M6XYV1-F1
#
_entry.id   AF-A0A2M6XYV1-F1
#
_cell.length_a   1.000
_cell.length_b   1.000
_cell.length_c   1.000
_cell.angle_alpha   90.00
_cell.angle_beta   90.00
_cell.angle_gamma   90.00
#
_symmetry.space_group_name_H-M   'P 1'
#
loop_
_entity.id
_entity.type
_entity.pdbx_description
1 polymer ?
#
loop_
_entity_poly.entity_id
_entity_poly.type
_entity_poly.pdbx_seq_one_letter_code
_entity_poly.pdbx_strand_id
1 'polypeptide(L)'
;MLHFISDKTRREARRRAPYNGPLSQKTWRRLSKKTYDAVPDPKVVIAVGDCAVSGGIYADREQTAGIPPDIKADLFIPGCPPHPLTILDGLLRLIGKIR
;
A
#
# COMPACT_ATOMS: atom_id res chain seq x y z
N MET A 1 -1.59 2.48 -4.41
CA MET A 1 -0.25 1.87 -4.25
C MET A 1 -0.14 1.33 -2.83
N LEU A 2 -0.02 0.01 -2.64
CA LEU A 2 0.29 -0.57 -1.31
C LEU A 2 1.80 -0.74 -1.21
N HIS A 3 2.40 -0.16 -0.18
CA HIS A 3 3.81 -0.40 0.14
C HIS A 3 3.90 -1.23 1.41
N PHE A 4 4.55 -2.38 1.29
CA PHE A 4 4.94 -3.21 2.42
C PHE A 4 6.42 -2.93 2.71
N ILE A 5 6.71 -2.37 3.88
CA ILE A 5 8.07 -2.05 4.31
C ILE A 5 8.39 -2.90 5.54
N SER A 6 9.39 -3.77 5.44
CA SER A 6 10.04 -4.43 6.58
C SER A 6 11.51 -4.06 6.59
N ASP A 7 12.03 -3.85 7.79
CA ASP A 7 13.35 -3.27 8.07
C ASP A 7 14.49 -4.00 7.30
N LYS A 8 14.37 -5.32 7.10
CA LYS A 8 15.40 -6.13 6.43
C LYS A 8 15.30 -6.20 4.89
N THR A 9 14.29 -5.64 4.24
CA THR A 9 14.07 -5.80 2.78
C THR A 9 14.77 -4.75 1.90
N ARG A 10 15.77 -4.02 2.42
CA ARG A 10 16.59 -3.07 1.63
C ARG A 10 17.35 -3.71 0.45
N ARG A 11 17.48 -5.05 0.39
CA ARG A 11 18.28 -5.74 -0.64
C ARG A 11 17.50 -6.36 -1.82
N GLU A 12 16.20 -6.63 -1.71
CA GLU A 12 15.45 -7.34 -2.77
C GLU A 12 14.40 -6.49 -3.52
N ALA A 13 14.03 -5.31 -3.01
CA ALA A 13 13.02 -4.46 -3.64
C ALA A 13 13.47 -3.81 -4.98
N ARG A 14 14.75 -3.90 -5.36
CA ARG A 14 15.32 -3.24 -6.56
C ARG A 14 14.92 -3.87 -7.91
N ARG A 15 14.16 -4.97 -7.95
CA ARG A 15 13.84 -5.69 -9.20
C ARG A 15 12.36 -5.77 -9.60
N ARG A 16 11.44 -5.08 -8.92
CA ARG A 16 10.03 -5.07 -9.31
C ARG A 16 9.62 -3.68 -9.77
N ALA A 17 9.26 -3.57 -11.05
CA ALA A 17 8.71 -2.36 -11.63
C ALA A 17 7.47 -1.90 -10.84
N PRO A 18 7.27 -0.59 -10.64
CA PRO A 18 6.03 -0.09 -10.07
C PRO A 18 4.90 -0.37 -11.08
N TYR A 19 3.96 -1.23 -10.71
CA TYR A 19 2.73 -1.42 -11.46
C TYR A 19 1.78 -0.27 -11.12
N ASN A 20 1.43 0.54 -12.13
CA ASN A 20 0.72 1.82 -11.94
C ASN A 20 -0.76 1.76 -12.36
N GLY A 21 -1.32 0.57 -12.63
CA GLY A 21 -2.70 0.39 -13.10
C GLY A 21 -3.67 -0.15 -12.04
N PRO A 22 -4.99 -0.21 -12.34
CA PRO A 22 -5.95 -0.95 -11.52
C PRO A 22 -5.82 -2.47 -11.76
N LEU A 23 -5.64 -3.24 -10.68
CA LEU A 23 -5.65 -4.72 -10.71
C LEU A 23 -7.01 -5.25 -10.35
N SER A 24 -7.47 -6.28 -11.07
CA SER A 24 -8.68 -7.02 -10.69
C SER A 24 -8.64 -7.47 -9.23
N GLN A 25 -9.80 -7.42 -8.55
CA GLN A 25 -9.90 -7.70 -7.11
C GLN A 25 -9.27 -9.04 -6.70
N LYS A 26 -9.46 -10.09 -7.52
CA LYS A 26 -8.87 -11.42 -7.29
C LYS A 26 -7.34 -11.40 -7.33
N THR A 27 -6.78 -10.72 -8.33
CA THR A 27 -5.32 -10.60 -8.49
C THR A 27 -4.72 -9.78 -7.35
N TRP A 28 -5.38 -8.67 -7.01
CA TRP A 28 -4.97 -7.78 -5.94
C TRP A 28 -4.90 -8.51 -4.59
N ARG A 29 -5.99 -9.17 -4.17
CA ARG A 29 -6.02 -9.94 -2.92
C ARG A 29 -4.91 -10.98 -2.85
N ARG A 30 -4.71 -11.74 -3.94
CA ARG A 30 -3.69 -12.78 -4.02
C ARG A 30 -2.28 -12.21 -3.88
N LEU A 31 -1.97 -11.11 -4.57
CA LEU A 31 -0.65 -10.50 -4.54
C LEU A 31 -0.38 -9.86 -3.18
N SER A 32 -1.31 -9.07 -2.66
CA SER A 32 -1.18 -8.41 -1.36
C SER A 32 -0.95 -9.41 -0.23
N LYS A 33 -1.72 -10.51 -0.20
CA LYS A 33 -1.53 -11.57 0.81
C LYS A 33 -0.17 -12.26 0.68
N LYS A 34 0.21 -12.67 -0.54
CA LYS A 34 1.53 -13.28 -0.78
C LYS A 34 2.68 -12.35 -0.37
N THR A 35 2.56 -11.05 -0.64
CA THR A 35 3.57 -10.07 -0.24
C THR A 35 3.58 -9.88 1.28
N TYR A 36 2.42 -9.80 1.93
CA TYR A 36 2.31 -9.69 3.38
C TYR A 36 2.92 -10.90 4.10
N ASP A 37 2.66 -12.11 3.61
CA ASP A 37 3.17 -13.36 4.17
C ASP A 37 4.68 -13.52 3.93
N ALA A 38 5.20 -13.02 2.81
CA ALA A 38 6.63 -13.09 2.48
C ALA A 38 7.51 -12.12 3.30
N VAL A 39 6.89 -11.20 4.04
CA VAL A 39 7.59 -10.19 4.82
C VAL A 39 7.69 -10.64 6.28
N PRO A 40 8.89 -10.74 6.89
CA PRO A 40 9.05 -11.12 8.29
C PRO A 40 8.66 -9.98 9.25
N ASP A 41 8.21 -10.34 10.45
CA ASP A 41 7.94 -9.38 11.53
C ASP A 41 9.24 -8.80 12.13
N PRO A 42 9.25 -7.53 12.53
CA PRO A 42 8.15 -6.55 12.46
C PRO A 42 7.96 -5.98 11.04
N LYS A 43 6.70 -5.83 10.61
CA LYS A 43 6.34 -5.31 9.28
C LYS A 43 5.40 -4.12 9.37
N VAL A 44 5.54 -3.19 8.43
CA VAL A 44 4.72 -1.98 8.34
C VAL A 44 3.99 -1.96 7.00
N VAL A 45 2.69 -1.68 7.04
CA VAL A 45 1.79 -1.64 5.90
C VAL A 45 1.29 -0.22 5.68
N ILE A 46 1.60 0.34 4.51
CA ILE A 46 1.20 1.71 4.14
C ILE A 46 0.27 1.65 2.93
N ALA A 47 -0.94 2.19 3.10
CA ALA A 47 -1.92 2.35 2.03
C ALA A 47 -1.85 3.76 1.45
N VAL A 48 -1.40 3.86 0.19
CA VAL A 48 -1.23 5.14 -0.52
C VAL A 48 -2.24 5.26 -1.65
N GLY A 49 -3.07 6.29 -1.56
CA GLY A 49 -4.08 6.68 -2.50
C GLY A 49 -5.41 5.94 -2.37
N ASP A 50 -6.48 6.54 -2.89
CA ASP A 50 -7.86 6.12 -2.63
C ASP A 50 -8.15 4.73 -3.18
N CYS A 51 -7.52 4.35 -4.30
CA CYS A 51 -7.60 3.00 -4.84
C CYS A 51 -7.10 1.93 -3.84
N ALA A 52 -6.10 2.25 -3.00
CA ALA A 52 -5.60 1.34 -1.98
C ALA A 52 -6.38 1.42 -0.66
N VAL A 53 -6.97 2.57 -0.34
CA VAL A 53 -7.75 2.76 0.89
C VAL A 53 -9.14 2.12 0.76
N SER A 54 -9.88 2.46 -0.30
CA SER A 54 -11.29 2.09 -0.46
C SER A 54 -11.63 1.48 -1.83
N GLY A 55 -10.69 1.46 -2.78
CA GLY A 55 -10.95 1.15 -4.18
C GLY A 55 -11.21 2.41 -5.04
N GLY A 56 -11.36 3.57 -4.40
CA GLY A 56 -11.44 4.87 -5.07
C GLY A 56 -12.58 4.94 -6.09
N ILE A 57 -12.30 5.54 -7.25
CA ILE A 57 -13.27 5.70 -8.36
C ILE A 57 -13.74 4.38 -9.00
N TYR A 58 -13.17 3.25 -8.59
CA TYR A 58 -13.50 1.92 -9.10
C TYR A 58 -14.12 1.03 -8.03
N ALA A 59 -14.51 1.58 -6.88
CA ALA A 59 -15.08 0.83 -5.76
C ALA A 59 -16.39 0.09 -6.10
N ASP A 60 -17.13 0.58 -7.11
CA ASP A 60 -18.35 -0.01 -7.66
C ASP A 60 -18.09 -1.15 -8.66
N ARG A 61 -16.83 -1.38 -9.03
CA ARG A 61 -16.44 -2.41 -10.02
C ARG A 61 -15.74 -3.57 -9.34
N GLU A 62 -15.99 -4.80 -9.81
CA GLU A 62 -15.24 -6.01 -9.42
C GLU A 62 -13.72 -5.92 -9.69
N GLN A 63 -13.31 -4.88 -10.42
CA GLN A 63 -11.97 -4.67 -10.89
C GLN A 63 -11.06 -4.03 -9.84
N THR A 64 -11.54 -3.59 -8.66
CA THR A 64 -10.65 -2.99 -7.67
C THR A 64 -11.21 -3.13 -6.26
N ALA A 65 -10.43 -3.71 -5.36
CA ALA A 65 -10.71 -3.63 -3.93
C ALA A 65 -9.61 -2.79 -3.29
N GLY A 66 -9.97 -2.02 -2.27
CA GLY A 66 -9.02 -1.42 -1.35
C GLY A 66 -8.16 -2.47 -0.64
N ILE A 67 -7.57 -2.09 0.49
CA ILE A 67 -6.76 -3.02 1.27
C ILE A 67 -7.57 -4.29 1.60
N PRO A 68 -7.00 -5.49 1.42
CA PRO A 68 -7.68 -6.71 1.82
C PRO A 68 -8.05 -6.66 3.32
N PRO A 69 -9.25 -7.12 3.71
CA PRO A 69 -9.74 -7.04 5.08
C PRO A 69 -8.90 -7.85 6.08
N ASP A 70 -8.12 -8.81 5.59
CA ASP A 70 -7.16 -9.61 6.34
C ASP A 70 -5.83 -8.89 6.62
N ILE A 71 -5.57 -7.75 5.98
CA ILE A 71 -4.35 -6.95 6.15
C ILE A 71 -4.73 -5.59 6.75
N LYS A 72 -4.15 -5.27 7.91
CA LYS A 72 -4.30 -3.94 8.53
C LYS A 72 -3.20 -3.01 8.04
N ALA A 73 -3.58 -1.79 7.67
CA ALA A 73 -2.63 -0.72 7.35
C ALA A 73 -2.29 0.07 8.62
N ASP A 74 -1.02 0.41 8.79
CA ASP A 74 -0.51 1.27 9.86
C ASP A 74 -0.65 2.75 9.52
N LEU A 75 -0.62 3.08 8.23
CA LEU A 75 -0.77 4.44 7.72
C LEU A 75 -1.63 4.46 6.46
N PHE A 76 -2.57 5.40 6.42
CA PHE A 76 -3.40 5.70 5.25
C PHE A 76 -3.06 7.11 4.72
N ILE A 77 -2.71 7.19 3.44
CA ILE A 77 -2.41 8.45 2.75
C ILE A 77 -3.46 8.64 1.64
N PRO A 78 -4.50 9.46 1.86
CA PRO A 78 -5.58 9.64 0.88
C PRO A 78 -5.13 10.46 -0.34
N GLY A 79 -5.75 10.21 -1.50
CA GLY A 79 -5.60 10.98 -2.74
C GLY A 79 -5.61 10.14 -4.03
N CYS A 80 -5.93 10.77 -5.17
CA CYS A 80 -6.05 10.10 -6.46
C CYS A 80 -5.53 10.96 -7.65
N PRO A 81 -4.21 11.06 -7.87
CA PRO A 81 -3.12 10.58 -7.01
C PRO A 81 -2.84 11.55 -5.83
N PRO A 82 -2.30 11.06 -4.70
CA PRO A 82 -1.97 11.92 -3.57
C PRO A 82 -0.84 12.88 -3.90
N HIS A 83 -0.90 14.09 -3.34
CA HIS A 83 0.14 15.10 -3.55
C HIS A 83 1.47 14.61 -2.95
N PRO A 84 2.62 14.82 -3.62
CA PRO A 84 3.92 14.35 -3.13
C PRO A 84 4.25 14.79 -1.70
N LEU A 85 3.87 16.01 -1.33
CA LEU A 85 4.05 16.53 0.03
C LEU A 85 3.21 15.78 1.06
N THR A 86 2.00 15.32 0.70
CA THR A 86 1.14 14.51 1.58
C THR A 86 1.73 13.13 1.83
N ILE A 87 2.37 12.54 0.81
CA ILE A 87 3.12 11.29 0.98
C ILE A 87 4.28 11.51 1.95
N LEU A 88 5.06 12.57 1.75
CA LEU A 88 6.21 12.89 2.59
C LEU A 88 5.80 13.16 4.05
N ASP A 89 4.76 13.96 4.26
CA ASP A 89 4.22 14.25 5.60
C ASP A 89 3.78 12.96 6.31
N GLY A 90 3.02 12.10 5.63
CA GLY A 90 2.60 10.81 6.19
C GLY A 90 3.78 9.92 6.58
N LEU A 91 4.81 9.83 5.74
CA LEU A 91 6.03 9.06 6.04
C LEU A 91 6.81 9.65 7.22
N LEU A 92 6.91 10.98 7.32
CA LEU A 92 7.61 11.64 8.42
C LEU A 92 6.88 11.47 9.76
N ARG A 93 5.54 11.47 9.75
CA ARG A 93 4.71 11.15 10.92
C ARG A 93 4.91 9.70 11.38
N LEU A 94 4.95 8.76 10.44
CA LEU A 94 5.16 7.34 10.73
C LEU A 94 6.54 7.07 11.38
N ILE A 95 7.58 7.78 10.95
CA ILE A 95 8.94 7.68 11.52
C ILE A 95 9.06 8.47 12.84
N GLY A 96 8.02 9.22 13.25
CA GLY A 96 8.03 10.03 14.46
C GLY A 96 8.91 11.29 14.37
N LYS A 97 9.24 11.74 13.16
CA LYS A 97 9.98 12.99 12.92
C LYS A 97 9.09 14.23 13.02
N ILE A 98 7.80 14.07 12.77
CA ILE A 98 6.78 15.11 12.87
C ILE A 98 5.65 14.53 13.75
N ARG A 99 5.17 15.33 14.71
CA ARG A 99 4.02 14.99 15.57
C ARG A 99 2.76 15.67 15.06
#